data_AF-A0A352KNI7-F1
#
_entry.id   AF-A0A352KNI7-F1
#
_cell.length_a   1.000
_cell.length_b   1.000
_cell.length_c   1.000
_cell.angle_alpha   90.00
_cell.angle_beta   90.00
_cell.angle_gamma   90.00
#
_symmetry.space_group_name_H-M   'P 1'
#
loop_
_entity.id
_entity.type
_entity.pdbx_description
1 polymer ?
#
loop_
_entity_poly.entity_id
_entity_poly.type
_entity_poly.pdbx_seq_one_letter_code
_entity_poly.pdbx_strand_id
1 'polypeptide(L)'
;MSQKEECMSPQMLTGGKIATLGLWIILFLNLISPMGGLAGLLKIGLVLLILTHAFEAMVFYNKHKDAGDQAKADAGQVFIFGFFHTLSVKDKYAGIERSEPIG
;
A
#
# COMPACT_ATOMS: atom_id res chain seq x y z
N MET A 1 21.15 -12.37 -20.18
CA MET A 1 19.86 -11.65 -20.32
C MET A 1 19.59 -11.00 -18.97
N SER A 2 19.97 -9.73 -18.84
CA SER A 2 20.00 -9.04 -17.54
C SER A 2 18.56 -8.77 -17.09
N GLN A 3 18.14 -9.38 -15.98
CA GLN A 3 16.92 -9.01 -15.30
C GLN A 3 17.07 -7.57 -14.83
N LYS A 4 16.64 -6.62 -15.66
CA LYS A 4 16.08 -5.38 -15.15
C LYS A 4 14.87 -5.81 -14.34
N GLU A 5 15.06 -6.01 -13.04
CA GLU A 5 13.99 -5.70 -12.12
C GLU A 5 13.49 -4.32 -12.57
N GLU A 6 12.26 -4.25 -13.10
CA GLU A 6 11.66 -2.99 -13.52
C GLU A 6 11.52 -2.12 -12.28
N CYS A 7 12.60 -1.39 -11.97
CA CYS A 7 12.61 -0.39 -10.93
C CYS A 7 11.60 0.66 -11.37
N MET A 8 10.38 0.55 -10.83
CA MET A 8 9.30 1.47 -11.09
C MET A 8 9.83 2.88 -10.82
N SER A 9 9.76 3.76 -11.82
CA SER A 9 10.34 5.08 -11.67
C SER A 9 9.68 5.82 -10.50
N PRO A 10 10.39 6.72 -9.80
CA PRO A 10 9.81 7.49 -8.68
C PRO A 10 8.51 8.21 -9.06
N GLN A 11 8.39 8.59 -10.33
CA GLN A 11 7.22 9.24 -10.92
C GLN A 11 6.02 8.28 -11.00
N MET A 12 6.25 7.02 -11.39
CA MET A 12 5.20 6.00 -11.44
C MET A 12 4.70 5.62 -10.04
N LEU A 13 5.61 5.50 -9.06
CA LEU A 13 5.24 5.27 -7.66
C LEU A 13 4.38 6.42 -7.12
N THR A 14 4.81 7.66 -7.37
CA THR A 14 4.07 8.85 -6.96
C THR A 14 2.71 8.93 -7.65
N GLY A 15 2.65 8.67 -8.96
CA GLY A 15 1.40 8.61 -9.72
C GLY A 15 0.43 7.56 -9.19
N GLY A 16 0.92 6.36 -8.86
CA GLY A 16 0.13 5.30 -8.24
C GLY A 16 -0.45 5.71 -6.88
N LYS A 17 0.35 6.37 -6.04
CA LYS A 17 -0.11 6.89 -4.75
C LYS A 17 -1.21 7.95 -4.91
N ILE A 18 -1.04 8.89 -5.86
CA ILE A 18 -2.05 9.93 -6.17
C ILE A 18 -3.34 9.29 -6.68
N ALA A 19 -3.26 8.35 -7.62
CA ALA A 19 -4.43 7.65 -8.15
C ALA A 19 -5.18 6.88 -7.05
N THR A 20 -4.45 6.23 -6.15
CA THR A 20 -5.02 5.50 -5.01
C THR A 20 -5.77 6.44 -4.06
N LEU A 21 -5.21 7.61 -3.75
CA LEU A 21 -5.91 8.63 -2.97
C LEU A 21 -7.17 9.14 -3.67
N GLY A 22 -7.10 9.37 -4.99
CA GLY A 22 -8.27 9.73 -5.78
C GLY A 22 -9.38 8.68 -5.69
N LEU A 23 -9.02 7.40 -5.74
CA LEU A 23 -9.96 6.28 -5.59
C LEU A 23 -10.59 6.27 -4.20
N TRP A 24 -9.82 6.42 -3.12
CA TRP A 24 -10.35 6.53 -1.76
C TRP A 24 -11.39 7.65 -1.66
N ILE A 25 -11.07 8.84 -2.16
CA ILE A 25 -11.96 10.00 -2.12
C ILE A 25 -13.28 9.69 -2.84
N ILE A 26 -13.23 9.15 -4.06
CA ILE A 26 -14.44 8.82 -4.84
C ILE A 26 -15.31 7.81 -4.08
N LEU A 27 -14.70 6.78 -3.50
CA LEU A 27 -15.43 5.73 -2.79
C LEU A 27 -16.05 6.23 -1.48
N PHE A 28 -15.35 7.09 -0.72
CA PHE A 28 -15.90 7.72 0.48
C PHE A 28 -16.99 8.75 0.14
N LEU A 29 -16.82 9.55 -0.92
CA LEU A 29 -17.86 10.47 -1.38
C LEU A 29 -19.13 9.73 -1.77
N ASN A 30 -19.02 8.55 -2.37
CA ASN A 30 -20.17 7.70 -2.68
C ASN A 30 -20.95 7.23 -1.42
N LEU A 31 -20.33 7.21 -0.23
CA LEU A 31 -21.05 6.92 1.01
C LEU A 31 -21.93 8.10 1.47
N ILE A 32 -21.51 9.34 1.19
CA ILE A 32 -22.19 10.56 1.59
C ILE A 32 -23.24 10.96 0.54
N SER A 33 -22.85 10.93 -0.73
CA SER A 33 -23.67 11.26 -1.90
C SER A 33 -23.62 10.08 -2.88
N PRO A 34 -24.55 9.13 -2.77
CA PRO A 34 -24.59 7.94 -3.62
C PRO A 34 -24.60 8.31 -5.10
N MET A 35 -23.64 7.79 -5.87
CA MET A 35 -23.47 8.09 -7.29
C MET A 35 -24.42 7.28 -8.19
N GLY A 36 -25.72 7.46 -7.97
CA GLY A 36 -26.80 6.88 -8.77
C GLY A 36 -26.66 5.36 -8.95
N GLY A 37 -26.81 4.88 -10.18
CA GLY A 37 -26.81 3.45 -10.51
C GLY A 37 -25.51 2.70 -10.17
N LEU A 38 -24.40 3.39 -9.94
CA LEU A 38 -23.12 2.78 -9.57
C LEU A 38 -22.93 2.68 -8.04
N ALA A 39 -23.80 3.27 -7.24
CA ALA A 39 -23.57 3.39 -5.80
C ALA A 39 -23.38 2.05 -5.09
N GLY A 40 -24.10 1.01 -5.51
CA GLY A 40 -23.95 -0.35 -4.98
C GLY A 40 -22.57 -0.95 -5.29
N LEU A 41 -22.12 -0.84 -6.55
CA LEU A 41 -20.82 -1.34 -6.99
C LEU A 41 -19.67 -0.60 -6.29
N LEU A 42 -19.77 0.72 -6.14
CA LEU A 42 -18.76 1.53 -5.45
C LEU A 42 -18.69 1.19 -3.95
N LYS A 43 -19.80 0.84 -3.29
CA LYS A 43 -19.77 0.35 -1.90
C LYS A 43 -19.03 -0.98 -1.77
N ILE A 44 -19.30 -1.92 -2.68
CA ILE A 44 -18.59 -3.21 -2.72
C ILE A 44 -17.10 -2.96 -3.01
N GLY A 45 -16.79 -2.08 -3.96
CA GLY A 45 -15.42 -1.66 -4.27
C GLY A 45 -14.69 -1.09 -3.05
N LEU A 46 -15.35 -0.26 -2.23
CA LEU A 46 -14.78 0.26 -1.00
C LEU A 46 -14.47 -0.84 0.02
N VAL A 47 -15.39 -1.78 0.21
CA VAL A 47 -15.16 -2.92 1.11
C VAL A 47 -13.97 -3.75 0.62
N LEU A 48 -13.92 -4.08 -0.67
CA LEU A 48 -12.81 -4.85 -1.25
C LEU A 48 -11.48 -4.11 -1.16
N LEU A 49 -11.48 -2.78 -1.36
CA LEU A 49 -10.28 -1.95 -1.24
C LEU A 49 -9.75 -1.98 0.19
N ILE A 50 -10.62 -1.74 1.18
CA ILE A 50 -10.27 -1.80 2.61
C ILE A 50 -9.70 -3.17 2.96
N LEU A 51 -10.37 -4.26 2.55
CA LEU A 51 -9.92 -5.62 2.87
C LEU A 51 -8.56 -5.93 2.26
N THR A 52 -8.36 -5.60 0.98
CA THR A 52 -7.09 -5.81 0.29
C THR A 52 -5.97 -5.04 0.96
N HIS A 53 -6.18 -3.75 1.22
CA HIS A 53 -5.17 -2.90 1.83
C HIS A 53 -4.87 -3.27 3.29
N ALA A 54 -5.88 -3.71 4.05
CA ALA A 54 -5.70 -4.23 5.40
C ALA A 54 -4.87 -5.52 5.38
N PHE A 55 -5.14 -6.41 4.43
CA PHE A 55 -4.36 -7.63 4.25
C PHE A 55 -2.92 -7.32 3.87
N GLU A 56 -2.68 -6.42 2.91
CA GLU A 56 -1.33 -5.98 2.52
C GLU A 56 -0.56 -5.37 3.70
N ALA A 57 -1.21 -4.50 4.49
CA ALA A 57 -0.62 -3.89 5.67
C ALA A 57 -0.29 -4.93 6.76
N MET A 58 -1.18 -5.90 6.98
CA MET A 58 -0.95 -7.00 7.93
C MET A 58 0.23 -7.88 7.50
N VAL A 59 0.28 -8.27 6.22
CA VAL A 59 1.40 -9.06 5.68
C VAL A 59 2.71 -8.28 5.79
N PHE A 60 2.70 -7.00 5.43
CA PHE A 60 3.87 -6.12 5.54
C PHE A 60 4.36 -6.00 6.98
N TYR A 61 3.46 -5.73 7.93
CA TYR A 61 3.80 -5.58 9.34
C TYR A 61 4.37 -6.87 9.91
N ASN A 62 3.71 -8.01 9.67
CA ASN A 62 4.17 -9.30 10.19
C ASN A 62 5.54 -9.69 9.65
N LYS A 63 5.85 -9.33 8.39
CA LYS A 63 7.16 -9.58 7.80
C LYS A 63 8.27 -8.73 8.44
N HIS A 64 7.98 -7.48 8.81
CA HIS A 64 9.01 -6.52 9.25
C HIS A 64 8.85 -6.07 10.70
N LYS A 65 8.07 -6.79 11.51
CA LYS A 65 7.71 -6.41 12.89
C LYS A 65 8.93 -6.16 13.79
N ASP A 66 10.07 -6.78 13.48
CA ASP A 66 11.31 -6.66 14.23
C ASP A 66 11.97 -5.27 14.05
N ALA A 67 11.60 -4.52 13.00
CA ALA A 67 11.97 -3.11 12.84
C ALA A 67 11.16 -2.14 13.73
N GLY A 68 10.32 -2.67 14.64
CA GLY A 68 9.66 -1.92 15.71
C GLY A 68 8.67 -0.87 15.22
N ASP A 69 8.75 0.35 15.77
CA ASP A 69 7.79 1.42 15.49
C ASP A 69 7.84 1.92 14.04
N GLN A 70 8.99 1.74 13.36
CA GLN A 70 9.08 2.04 11.93
C GLN A 70 8.19 1.12 11.09
N ALA A 71 8.16 -0.18 11.41
CA ALA A 71 7.31 -1.14 10.72
C ALA A 71 5.82 -0.82 10.90
N LYS A 72 5.41 -0.33 12.08
CA LYS A 72 4.03 0.10 12.32
C LYS A 72 3.66 1.31 11.47
N ALA A 73 4.53 2.32 11.42
CA ALA A 73 4.30 3.51 10.61
C ALA A 73 4.21 3.17 9.11
N ASP A 74 5.13 2.34 8.61
CA ASP A 74 5.13 1.90 7.22
C ASP A 74 3.94 0.99 6.90
N ALA A 75 3.51 0.12 7.81
CA ALA A 75 2.29 -0.66 7.63
C ALA A 75 1.04 0.22 7.51
N GLY A 76 0.95 1.31 8.29
CA GLY A 76 -0.11 2.31 8.15
C GLY A 76 -0.09 2.99 6.77
N GLN A 77 1.09 3.27 6.23
CA GLN A 77 1.24 3.81 4.88
C GLN A 77 0.88 2.77 3.80
N VAL A 78 1.20 1.49 4.00
CA VAL A 78 0.74 0.39 3.14
C VAL A 78 -0.78 0.28 3.16
N PHE A 79 -1.45 0.51 4.30
CA PHE A 79 -2.90 0.52 4.32
C PHE A 79 -3.49 1.63 3.43
N ILE A 80 -2.87 2.82 3.40
CA ILE A 80 -3.39 3.94 2.59
C ILE A 80 -3.05 3.75 1.11
N PHE A 81 -1.79 3.41 0.81
CA PHE A 81 -1.24 3.44 -0.54
C PHE A 81 -1.05 2.04 -1.16
N GLY A 82 -1.36 0.99 -0.42
CA GLY A 82 -1.18 -0.40 -0.82
C GLY A 82 0.27 -0.74 -1.14
N PHE A 83 0.41 -1.63 -2.11
CA PHE A 83 1.68 -2.08 -2.67
C PHE A 83 2.64 -0.94 -3.11
N PHE A 84 2.13 0.24 -3.52
CA PHE A 84 3.00 1.35 -3.91
C PHE A 84 3.89 1.84 -2.76
N HIS A 85 3.42 1.79 -1.50
CA HIS A 85 4.28 2.13 -0.37
C HIS A 85 5.31 1.04 -0.09
N THR A 86 4.89 -0.23 -0.17
CA THR A 86 5.79 -1.39 -0.03
C THR A 86 6.97 -1.31 -0.99
N LEU A 87 6.72 -0.99 -2.27
CA LEU A 87 7.78 -0.79 -3.26
C LEU A 87 8.69 0.38 -2.89
N SER A 88 8.13 1.49 -2.40
CA SER A 88 8.93 2.68 -2.05
C SER A 88 9.87 2.48 -0.86
N VAL A 89 9.59 1.49 0.00
CA VAL A 89 10.42 1.17 1.17
C VAL A 89 11.21 -0.14 1.02
N LYS A 90 11.17 -0.80 -0.14
CA LYS A 90 11.84 -2.09 -0.38
C LYS A 90 13.32 -2.06 0.01
N ASP A 91 14.05 -1.02 -0.41
CA ASP A 91 15.49 -0.90 -0.16
C ASP A 91 15.81 -0.63 1.31
N LYS A 92 14.93 0.11 2.01
CA LYS A 92 15.05 0.39 3.45
C LYS A 92 15.04 -0.92 4.24
N TYR A 93 14.08 -1.80 3.96
CA TYR A 93 13.93 -3.06 4.70
C TYR A 93 14.95 -4.12 4.27
N ALA A 94 15.40 -4.12 3.00
CA ALA A 94 16.52 -4.96 2.56
C ALA A 94 17.83 -4.61 3.28
N GLY A 95 18.04 -3.33 3.62
CA GLY A 95 19.18 -2.88 4.41
C GLY A 95 19.12 -3.35 5.87
N ILE A 96 17.92 -3.39 6.46
CA ILE A 96 17.69 -3.86 7.84
C ILE A 96 17.96 -5.37 7.94
N GLU A 97 17.39 -6.17 7.04
CA GLU A 97 17.63 -7.63 6.98
C GLU A 97 19.11 -7.99 6.80
N ARG A 98 19.90 -7.14 6.11
CA ARG A 98 21.35 -7.35 5.94
C ARG A 98 22.17 -6.99 7.17
N SER A 99 21.66 -6.14 8.04
CA SER A 99 22.37 -5.63 9.22
C SER A 99 22.21 -6.50 10.46
N GLU A 100 21.31 -7.49 10.44
CA GLU A 100 21.24 -8.50 11.48
C GLU A 100 22.43 -9.47 11.33
N PRO A 101 23.34 -9.56 12.32
CA PRO A 101 24.37 -10.59 12.30
C PRO A 101 23.68 -11.95 12.35
N ILE A 102 24.08 -12.85 11.45
CA ILE A 102 23.72 -14.27 11.53
C ILE A 102 24.27 -14.77 12.88
N GLY A 103 23.37 -14.89 13.86
CA GLY A 103 23.62 -15.62 15.11
C GLY A 103 23.50 -17.11 14.86
#